data_AF-A0A6P5JQ83-F1
#
_entry.id   AF-A0A6P5JQ83-F1
#
_cell.length_a   1.000
_cell.length_b   1.000
_cell.length_c   1.000
_cell.angle_alpha   90.00
_cell.angle_beta   90.00
_cell.angle_gamma   90.00
#
_symmetry.space_group_name_H-M   'P 1'
#
loop_
_entity.id
_entity.type
_entity.pdbx_description
1 polymer ?
#
loop_
_entity_poly.entity_id
_entity_poly.type
_entity_poly.pdbx_seq_one_letter_code
_entity_poly.pdbx_strand_id
1 'polypeptide(L)'
;MGKRSVEERVQEEAQCLVEELRKTKGQPTDPTFILSCAPCNVICSILFRDRFKYNDEKFLHLMNLLNENFRLVNEPWIQLYNFLPAFGTYSLESTKEF
;
A
#
# COMPACT_ATOMS: atom_id res chain seq x y z
N MET A 1 -14.10 -28.57 2.72
CA MET A 1 -13.75 -27.40 3.56
C MET A 1 -12.78 -26.56 2.75
N GLY A 2 -13.34 -25.70 1.90
CA GLY A 2 -12.70 -25.18 0.69
C GLY A 2 -11.97 -23.85 0.89
N LYS A 3 -11.10 -23.51 -0.07
CA LYS A 3 -10.48 -22.19 -0.18
C LYS A 3 -11.58 -21.12 -0.15
N ARG A 4 -11.52 -20.20 0.82
CA ARG A 4 -12.36 -18.98 0.83
C ARG A 4 -12.18 -18.22 -0.48
N SER A 5 -13.28 -17.76 -1.06
CA SER A 5 -13.28 -17.00 -2.30
C SER A 5 -12.69 -15.60 -2.08
N VAL A 6 -12.26 -14.95 -3.17
CA VAL A 6 -11.83 -13.54 -3.11
C VAL A 6 -13.00 -12.64 -2.74
N GLU A 7 -14.20 -12.94 -3.24
CA GLU A 7 -15.42 -12.20 -2.92
C GLU A 7 -15.72 -12.19 -1.42
N GLU A 8 -15.63 -13.36 -0.75
CA GLU A 8 -15.85 -13.46 0.70
C GLU A 8 -14.87 -12.56 1.47
N ARG A 9 -13.60 -12.53 1.05
CA ARG A 9 -12.57 -11.69 1.68
C ARG A 9 -12.84 -10.20 1.48
N VAL A 10 -13.29 -9.83 0.28
CA VAL A 10 -13.65 -8.44 -0.04
C VAL A 10 -14.88 -8.00 0.75
N GLN A 11 -15.90 -8.85 0.86
CA GLN A 11 -17.10 -8.57 1.65
C GLN A 11 -16.78 -8.43 3.14
N GLU A 12 -15.95 -9.31 3.69
CA GLU A 12 -15.51 -9.20 5.08
C GLU A 12 -14.73 -7.90 5.33
N GLU A 13 -13.82 -7.52 4.43
CA GLU A 13 -13.05 -6.29 4.58
C GLU A 13 -13.92 -5.03 4.39
N ALA A 14 -14.91 -5.07 3.51
CA ALA A 14 -15.87 -3.99 3.34
C ALA A 14 -16.66 -3.71 4.64
N GLN A 15 -17.02 -4.76 5.38
CA GLN A 15 -17.66 -4.60 6.70
C GLN A 15 -16.72 -3.93 7.70
N CYS A 16 -15.44 -4.34 7.74
CA CYS A 16 -14.44 -3.69 8.59
C CYS A 16 -14.24 -2.21 8.22
N LEU A 17 -14.17 -1.90 6.93
CA LEU A 17 -14.03 -0.54 6.43
C LEU A 17 -15.19 0.37 6.86
N VAL A 18 -16.44 -0.12 6.74
CA VAL A 18 -17.64 0.63 7.18
C VAL A 18 -17.58 0.90 8.68
N GLU A 19 -17.13 -0.07 9.48
CA GLU A 19 -16.99 0.11 10.93
C GLU A 19 -15.93 1.17 11.28
N GLU A 20 -14.78 1.18 10.59
CA GLU A 20 -13.77 2.23 10.79
C GLU A 20 -14.28 3.61 10.36
N LEU A 21 -14.97 3.72 9.23
CA LEU A 21 -15.59 4.98 8.79
C LEU A 21 -16.62 5.48 9.80
N ARG A 22 -17.40 4.58 10.40
CA ARG A 22 -18.41 4.93 11.43
C ARG A 22 -17.76 5.53 12.68
N LYS A 23 -16.51 5.16 13.03
CA LYS A 23 -15.78 5.75 14.16
C LYS A 23 -15.43 7.23 13.97
N THR A 24 -15.41 7.73 12.73
CA THR A 24 -15.21 9.16 12.44
C THR A 24 -16.40 10.01 12.91
N LYS A 25 -17.56 9.39 13.23
CA LYS A 25 -18.79 10.07 13.68
C LYS A 25 -19.24 11.21 12.76
N GLY A 26 -18.96 11.09 11.47
CA GLY A 26 -19.31 12.11 10.47
C GLY A 26 -18.42 13.36 10.51
N GLN A 27 -17.33 13.35 11.29
CA GLN A 27 -16.38 14.45 11.30
C GLN A 27 -15.50 14.44 10.04
N PRO A 28 -15.09 15.61 9.53
CA PRO A 28 -14.10 15.69 8.46
C PRO A 28 -12.83 14.94 8.88
N THR A 29 -12.49 13.89 8.13
CA THR A 29 -11.31 13.03 8.33
C THR A 29 -10.68 12.79 6.98
N ASP A 30 -9.35 12.73 6.91
CA ASP A 30 -8.65 12.29 5.71
C ASP A 30 -8.91 10.79 5.48
N PRO A 31 -9.67 10.39 4.44
CA PRO A 31 -10.02 9.01 4.21
C PRO A 31 -8.90 8.24 3.51
N THR A 32 -7.84 8.92 3.05
CA THR A 32 -6.79 8.32 2.21
C THR A 32 -6.24 7.04 2.82
N PHE A 33 -5.85 7.07 4.09
CA PHE A 33 -5.32 5.88 4.77
C PHE A 33 -6.38 4.79 4.96
N ILE A 34 -7.56 5.14 5.45
CA ILE A 34 -8.65 4.18 5.72
C ILE A 34 -9.05 3.45 4.42
N LEU A 35 -9.17 4.18 3.31
CA LEU A 35 -9.50 3.60 2.01
C LEU A 35 -8.36 2.77 1.42
N SER A 36 -7.10 3.16 1.66
CA SER A 36 -5.92 2.43 1.18
C SER A 36 -5.69 1.12 1.95
N CYS A 37 -6.06 1.08 3.24
CA CYS A 37 -5.89 -0.09 4.10
C CYS A 37 -6.77 -1.27 3.68
N ALA A 38 -7.99 -1.02 3.22
CA ALA A 38 -8.93 -2.07 2.82
C ALA A 38 -8.39 -3.00 1.70
N PRO A 39 -7.99 -2.51 0.51
CA PRO A 39 -7.44 -3.39 -0.52
C PRO A 39 -6.14 -4.08 -0.07
N CYS A 40 -5.31 -3.42 0.74
CA CYS A 40 -4.11 -4.02 1.31
C CYS A 40 -4.44 -5.17 2.27
N ASN A 41 -5.47 -5.04 3.12
CA ASN A 41 -5.93 -6.11 3.98
C ASN A 41 -6.52 -7.29 3.19
N VAL A 42 -7.21 -7.04 2.08
CA VAL A 42 -7.65 -8.13 1.18
C VAL A 42 -6.45 -8.92 0.68
N ILE A 43 -5.40 -8.26 0.20
CA ILE A 43 -4.16 -8.90 -0.27
C ILE A 43 -3.44 -9.62 0.87
N CYS A 44 -3.28 -8.97 2.03
CA CYS A 44 -2.67 -9.58 3.22
C CYS A 44 -3.44 -10.82 3.67
N SER A 45 -4.77 -10.81 3.61
CA SER A 45 -5.59 -11.97 3.93
C SER A 45 -5.32 -13.13 2.97
N ILE A 46 -5.03 -12.86 1.70
CA ILE A 46 -4.73 -13.89 0.70
C ILE A 46 -3.34 -14.48 0.95
N LEU A 47 -2.34 -13.63 1.18
CA LEU A 47 -0.94 -14.02 1.34
C LEU A 47 -0.64 -14.66 2.71
N PHE A 48 -1.07 -13.99 3.78
CA PHE A 48 -0.72 -14.35 5.16
C PHE A 48 -1.83 -15.08 5.90
N ARG A 49 -3.04 -15.15 5.30
CA ARG A 49 -4.25 -15.66 5.98
C ARG A 49 -4.60 -14.91 7.26
N ASP A 50 -4.11 -13.68 7.39
CA ASP A 50 -4.31 -12.81 8.54
C ASP A 50 -4.69 -11.40 8.07
N ARG A 51 -5.30 -10.62 8.97
CA ARG A 51 -5.71 -9.23 8.73
C ARG A 51 -5.06 -8.32 9.75
N PHE A 52 -4.55 -7.19 9.28
CA PHE A 52 -3.96 -6.19 10.16
C PHE A 52 -5.05 -5.22 10.63
N LYS A 53 -4.91 -4.78 11.88
CA LYS A 53 -5.76 -3.71 12.41
C LYS A 53 -5.38 -2.40 11.75
N TYR A 54 -6.36 -1.52 11.54
CA TYR A 54 -6.14 -0.22 10.92
C TYR A 54 -5.22 0.70 11.76
N ASN A 55 -5.13 0.45 13.08
CA ASN A 55 -4.22 1.13 14.00
C ASN A 55 -2.92 0.34 14.29
N ASP A 56 -2.64 -0.73 13.56
CA ASP A 56 -1.39 -1.48 13.75
C ASP A 56 -0.21 -0.69 13.19
N GLU A 57 0.76 -0.36 14.05
CA GLU A 57 1.92 0.46 13.66
C GLU A 57 2.77 -0.18 12.55
N LYS A 58 2.91 -1.51 12.54
CA LYS A 58 3.68 -2.20 11.49
C LYS A 58 2.95 -2.14 10.17
N PHE A 59 1.62 -2.27 10.19
CA PHE A 59 0.81 -2.14 9.00
C PHE A 59 0.82 -0.72 8.45
N LEU A 60 0.68 0.29 9.31
CA LEU A 60 0.80 1.69 8.92
C LEU A 60 2.17 2.00 8.31
N HIS A 61 3.24 1.44 8.89
CA HIS A 61 4.59 1.56 8.33
C HIS A 61 4.70 0.91 6.95
N LEU A 62 4.15 -0.30 6.77
CA LEU A 62 4.09 -0.97 5.47
C LEU A 62 3.32 -0.14 4.43
N MET A 63 2.18 0.43 4.80
CA MET A 63 1.39 1.30 3.91
C MET A 63 2.16 2.55 3.51
N ASN A 64 2.92 3.14 4.43
CA ASN A 64 3.76 4.29 4.13
C ASN A 64 4.87 3.94 3.11
N LEU A 65 5.54 2.80 3.28
CA LEU A 65 6.54 2.30 2.34
C LEU A 65 5.94 2.02 0.96
N LEU A 66 4.74 1.45 0.90
CA LEU A 66 4.03 1.22 -0.36
C LEU A 66 3.70 2.54 -1.06
N ASN A 67 3.18 3.53 -0.33
CA ASN A 67 2.88 4.85 -0.89
C ASN A 67 4.14 5.57 -1.39
N GLU A 68 5.24 5.49 -0.64
CA GLU A 68 6.52 6.05 -1.06
C GLU A 68 7.05 5.37 -2.32
N ASN A 69 7.00 4.03 -2.39
CA ASN A 69 7.35 3.29 -3.59
C ASN A 69 6.47 3.68 -4.77
N PHE A 70 5.15 3.81 -4.58
CA PHE A 70 4.23 4.27 -5.62
C PHE A 70 4.58 5.68 -6.10
N ARG A 71 4.94 6.60 -5.20
CA ARG A 71 5.43 7.94 -5.59
C ARG A 71 6.69 7.83 -6.43
N LEU A 72 7.68 7.07 -5.95
CA LEU A 72 8.97 6.91 -6.62
C LEU A 72 8.84 6.29 -8.01
N VAL A 73 8.06 5.21 -8.19
CA VAL A 73 7.89 4.61 -9.53
C VAL A 73 7.21 5.53 -10.52
N ASN A 74 6.43 6.51 -10.04
CA ASN A 74 5.80 7.53 -10.87
C ASN A 74 6.71 8.74 -11.11
N GLU A 75 7.85 8.88 -10.43
CA GLU A 75 8.79 9.98 -10.66
C GLU A 75 9.43 9.88 -12.06
N PRO A 76 9.52 10.98 -12.83
CA PRO A 76 10.10 10.98 -14.17
C PRO A 76 11.52 10.42 -14.23
N TRP A 77 12.32 10.62 -13.18
CA TRP A 77 13.68 10.12 -13.08
C TRP A 77 13.76 8.60 -12.95
N ILE A 78 12.84 8.00 -12.18
CA ILE A 78 12.75 6.55 -12.04
C ILE A 78 12.20 5.92 -13.33
N GLN A 79 11.24 6.58 -13.98
CA GLN A 79 10.76 6.14 -15.30
C GLN A 79 11.88 6.18 -16.35
N LEU A 80 12.69 7.24 -16.37
CA LEU A 80 13.84 7.35 -17.26
C LEU A 80 14.91 6.30 -16.97
N TYR A 81 15.22 6.06 -15.69
CA TYR A 81 16.11 5.00 -15.25
C TYR A 81 15.64 3.61 -15.71
N ASN A 82 14.34 3.32 -15.58
CA ASN A 82 13.75 2.04 -16.01
C ASN A 82 13.72 1.89 -17.54
N PHE A 83 13.48 2.98 -18.27
CA PHE A 83 13.44 2.98 -19.73
C PHE A 83 14.84 2.85 -20.35
N LEU A 84 15.86 3.40 -19.69
CA LEU A 84 17.24 3.35 -20.13
C LEU A 84 18.12 2.76 -19.01
N PRO A 85 18.21 1.42 -18.90
CA PRO A 85 19.02 0.78 -17.86
C PRO A 85 20.51 1.20 -17.92
N ALA A 86 20.99 1.68 -19.08
CA ALA A 86 22.32 2.24 -19.26
C ALA A 86 22.52 3.63 -18.59
N PHE A 87 21.48 4.44 -18.36
CA PHE A 87 21.62 5.71 -17.61
C PHE A 87 21.88 5.48 -16.12
N GLY A 88 21.42 4.35 -15.59
CA GLY A 88 21.66 3.94 -14.22
C GLY A 88 23.13 3.70 -13.90
N THR A 89 23.90 3.17 -14.86
CA THR A 89 25.35 2.94 -14.68
C THR A 89 26.11 4.27 -14.66
N TYR A 90 25.74 5.24 -15.50
CA TYR A 90 26.38 6.57 -15.51
C TYR A 90 26.10 7.39 -14.24
N SER A 91 24.88 7.34 -13.71
CA SER A 91 24.52 8.14 -12.52
C SER A 91 25.14 7.63 -11.21
N LEU A 92 25.40 6.32 -11.12
CA LEU A 92 26.12 5.69 -10.00
C LEU A 92 27.64 5.92 -10.05
N GLU A 93 28.21 6.19 -11.23
CA GLU A 93 29.61 6.59 -11.37
C GLU A 93 29.83 8.05 -10.96
N SER A 94 28.93 8.98 -11.32
CA SER A 94 29.05 10.39 -10.93
C SER A 94 28.87 10.67 -9.44
N THR A 95 28.24 9.76 -8.68
CA THR A 95 28.11 9.85 -7.22
C THR A 95 29.28 9.22 -6.46
N LYS A 96 30.20 8.54 -7.15
CA LYS A 96 31.48 8.07 -6.58
C LYS A 96 32.61 9.09 -6.73
N GLU A 97 32.41 10.17 -7.49
CA GLU A 97 33.40 11.24 -7.68
C GLU A 97 33.25 12.42 -6.71
N PHE A 98 32.44 12.27 -5.66
CA PHE A 98 32.37 13.19 -4.51
C PHE A 98 32.65 12.47 -3.20
#